data_AF-A0A524ESV4-F1
#
_entry.id   AF-A0A524ESV4-F1
#
_cell.length_a   1.000
_cell.length_b   1.000
_cell.length_c   1.000
_cell.angle_alpha   90.00
_cell.angle_beta   90.00
_cell.angle_gamma   90.00
#
_symmetry.space_group_name_H-M   'P 1'
#
loop_
_entity.id
_entity.type
_entity.pdbx_description
1 polymer ?
#
loop_
_entity_poly.entity_id
_entity_poly.type
_entity_poly.pdbx_seq_one_letter_code
_entity_poly.pdbx_strand_id
1 'polypeptide(L)' 'MGLFNNIKEDLPKEFSIFQIMSVLGINASEVRKVRNLLKQFSLQGYITRISKNMYKKLEK' A
#
# COMPACT_ATOMS: atom_id res chain seq x y z
N MET A 1 -12.88 8.06 17.79
CA MET A 1 -11.91 8.62 16.83
C MET A 1 -10.52 8.13 17.22
N GLY A 2 -9.99 7.05 16.64
CA GLY A 2 -8.71 6.49 17.13
C GLY A 2 -8.04 5.42 16.26
N LEU A 3 -8.81 4.56 15.58
CA LEU A 3 -8.25 3.52 14.71
C LEU A 3 -7.46 4.10 13.53
N PHE A 4 -7.99 5.14 12.88
CA PHE A 4 -7.35 5.72 11.69
C PHE A 4 -6.03 6.43 11.99
N ASN A 5 -5.91 7.06 13.17
CA ASN A 5 -4.68 7.77 13.56
C ASN A 5 -3.59 6.81 14.02
N ASN A 6 -3.94 5.78 14.80
CA ASN A 6 -2.98 4.75 15.22
C ASN A 6 -2.43 3.98 14.00
N ILE A 7 -3.28 3.63 13.04
CA ILE A 7 -2.86 2.93 11.81
C ILE A 7 -1.99 3.84 10.92
N LYS A 8 -2.22 5.15 10.91
CA LYS A 8 -1.41 6.11 10.13
C LYS A 8 -0.02 6.31 10.72
N GLU A 9 0.11 6.26 12.04
CA GLU A 9 1.39 6.34 12.75
C GLU A 9 2.18 5.03 12.67
N ASP A 10 1.50 3.88 12.70
CA ASP A 10 2.13 2.55 12.59
C ASP A 10 2.31 2.05 11.16
N LEU A 11 1.75 2.72 10.14
CA LEU A 11 1.91 2.30 8.76
C LEU A 11 3.37 2.47 8.37
N PRO A 12 4.11 1.37 8.19
CA PRO A 12 5.54 1.47 7.99
C PRO A 12 5.82 2.20 6.68
N LYS A 13 6.95 2.92 6.63
CA LYS A 13 7.43 3.55 5.39
C LYS A 13 7.47 2.57 4.23
N GLU A 14 7.59 1.28 4.53
CA GLU A 14 7.52 0.17 3.59
C GLU A 14 6.35 -0.74 3.95
N PHE A 15 5.54 -1.11 2.96
CA PHE A 15 4.36 -1.94 3.15
C PHE A 15 4.24 -2.98 2.04
N SER A 16 3.59 -4.09 2.36
CA SER A 16 3.27 -5.14 1.41
C SER A 16 1.94 -4.90 0.71
N ILE A 17 1.77 -5.51 -0.47
CA ILE A 17 0.46 -5.59 -1.15
C ILE A 17 -0.62 -6.13 -0.22
N PHE A 18 -0.30 -7.14 0.61
CA PHE A 18 -1.29 -7.78 1.49
C PHE A 18 -1.75 -6.85 2.61
N GLN A 19 -0.87 -6.02 3.15
CA GLN A 19 -1.24 -5.00 4.13
C GLN A 19 -2.18 -3.96 3.51
N ILE A 20 -1.88 -3.50 2.28
CA ILE A 20 -2.78 -2.61 1.52
C ILE A 20 -4.14 -3.28 1.27
N MET A 21 -4.14 -4.55 0.89
CA MET A 21 -5.38 -5.31 0.70
C MET A 21 -6.22 -5.40 1.97
N SER A 22 -5.57 -5.65 3.11
CA SER A 22 -6.24 -5.67 4.42
C SER A 22 -6.84 -4.31 4.78
N VAL A 23 -6.13 -3.22 4.51
CA VAL A 23 -6.62 -1.85 4.78
C VAL A 23 -7.78 -1.47 3.86
N LEU A 24 -7.73 -1.90 2.60
CA LEU A 24 -8.78 -1.63 1.61
C LEU A 24 -9.96 -2.61 1.72
N GLY A 25 -9.88 -3.64 2.57
CA GLY A 25 -10.90 -4.68 2.67
C GLY A 25 -11.05 -5.52 1.39
N ILE A 26 -9.98 -5.66 0.61
CA ILE A 26 -9.98 -6.34 -0.68
C ILE A 26 -9.61 -7.81 -0.51
N ASN A 27 -10.43 -8.70 -1.07
CA ASN A 27 -10.18 -10.14 -1.06
C ASN A 27 -8.94 -10.54 -1.88
N ALA A 28 -8.25 -11.60 -1.45
CA ALA A 28 -7.04 -12.15 -2.08
C ALA A 28 -7.19 -12.47 -3.58
N SER A 29 -8.42 -12.68 -4.07
CA SER A 29 -8.70 -12.89 -5.50
C SER A 29 -8.39 -11.65 -6.36
N GLU A 30 -8.42 -10.45 -5.78
CA GLU A 30 -8.25 -9.19 -6.51
C GLU A 30 -6.83 -8.60 -6.43
N VAL A 31 -5.83 -9.39 -6.03
CA VAL A 31 -4.40 -8.98 -5.98
C VAL A 31 -3.96 -8.28 -7.26
N ARG A 32 -4.48 -8.72 -8.42
CA ARG A 32 -4.14 -8.15 -9.73
C ARG A 32 -4.60 -6.70 -9.88
N LYS A 33 -5.79 -6.36 -9.37
CA LYS A 33 -6.32 -4.98 -9.37
C LYS A 33 -5.46 -4.09 -8.48
N VAL A 34 -5.15 -4.56 -7.27
CA VAL A 34 -4.32 -3.82 -6.31
C VAL A 34 -2.91 -3.58 -6.84
N ARG A 35 -2.31 -4.58 -7.50
CA ARG A 35 -0.99 -4.43 -8.14
C ARG A 35 -1.01 -3.37 -9.24
N ASN A 36 -2.06 -3.33 -10.06
CA ASN A 36 -2.20 -2.31 -11.10
C ASN A 36 -2.35 -0.91 -10.50
N LEU A 37 -3.10 -0.79 -9.40
CA LEU A 37 -3.32 0.46 -8.67
C LEU A 37 -2.00 0.97 -8.05
N LEU A 38 -1.24 0.10 -7.39
CA LEU A 38 0.09 0.43 -6.87
C LEU A 38 1.08 0.78 -7.98
N LYS A 39 0.97 0.15 -9.15
CA LYS A 39 1.78 0.53 -10.32
C LYS A 39 1.46 1.96 -10.77
N GLN A 40 0.18 2.35 -10.80
CA GLN A 40 -0.23 3.72 -11.13
C GLN A 40 0.26 4.72 -10.09
N PHE A 41 0.11 4.43 -8.79
CA PHE A 41 0.65 5.29 -7.73
C PHE A 41 2.17 5.42 -7.79
N SER A 42 2.87 4.36 -8.25
CA SER A 42 4.30 4.44 -8.44
C SER A 42 4.70 5.35 -9.60
N LEU A 43 3.95 5.31 -10.71
CA LEU A 43 4.16 6.24 -11.83
C LEU A 43 3.86 7.69 -11.46
N GLN A 44 2.93 7.93 -10.54
CA GLN A 44 2.62 9.26 -10.04
C GLN A 44 3.61 9.76 -8.97
N GLY A 45 4.57 8.93 -8.55
CA GLY A 45 5.61 9.31 -7.59
C GLY A 45 5.15 9.30 -6.12
N TYR A 46 4.02 8.68 -5.79
CA TYR A 46 3.58 8.54 -4.39
C TYR A 46 4.29 7.38 -3.68
N ILE A 47 4.63 6.33 -4.41
CA ILE A 47 5.24 5.12 -3.86
C ILE A 47 6.33 4.57 -4.79
N THR A 48 7.29 3.84 -4.26
CA THR A 48 8.30 3.12 -5.06
C THR A 48 8.22 1.64 -4.80
N ARG A 49 8.37 0.84 -5.85
CA ARG A 49 8.41 -0.62 -5.71
C ARG A 49 9.80 -1.02 -5.23
N ILE A 50 9.87 -1.71 -4.10
CA ILE A 50 11.14 -2.29 -3.59
C ILE A 50 11.30 -3.72 -4.10
N SER A 51 10.23 -4.52 -4.07
CA SER A 51 10.29 -5.94 -4.46
C SER A 51 8.99 -6.41 -5.11
N LYS A 52 8.87 -7.73 -5.36
CA LYS A 52 7.70 -8.30 -6.04
C LYS A 52 6.37 -7.88 -5.38
N ASN A 53 6.36 -7.79 -4.05
CA ASN A 53 5.17 -7.49 -3.24
C ASN A 53 5.37 -6.33 -2.24
N MET A 54 6.54 -5.69 -2.19
CA MET A 54 6.85 -4.61 -1.24
C MET A 54 6.96 -3.27 -1.94
N TYR A 55 6.43 -2.25 -1.28
CA TYR A 55 6.37 -0.87 -1.76
C TYR A 55 6.79 0.06 -0.63
N LYS A 56 7.40 1.17 -0.99
CA LYS A 56 7.79 2.24 -0.07
C LYS A 56 6.97 3.47 -0.35
N LYS A 57 6.46 4.13 0.67
CA LYS A 57 5.87 5.45 0.53
C LYS A 57 6.99 6.47 0.29
N LEU A 58 6.83 7.29 -0.74
CA LEU A 58 7.63 8.51 -0.88
C LEU A 58 6.91 9.60 -0.09
N GLU A 59 7.48 9.96 1.07
CA GLU A 59 7.05 11.15 1.80
C GLU A 59 7.51 12.37 1.00
N LYS A 60 6.56 13.22 0.63
CA LYS A 60 6.82 14.57 0.14
C LYS A 60 6.45 15.54 1.25
#